data_AF-A0AAP0QTU7-F1
#
_entry.id   AF-A0AAP0QTU7-F1
#
_cell.length_a   1.000
_cell.length_b   1.000
_cell.length_c   1.000
_cell.angle_alpha   90.00
_cell.angle_beta   90.00
_cell.angle_gamma   90.00
#
_symmetry.space_group_name_H-M   'P 1'
#
loop_
_entity.id
_entity.type
_entity.pdbx_description
1 polymer ?
#
loop_
_entity_poly.entity_id
_entity_poly.type
_entity_poly.pdbx_seq_one_letter_code
_entity_poly.pdbx_strand_id
1 'polypeptide(L)'
;MSKQSFKVCFFFKRIFKLRLAEPPAEIKQLFDQFSENGTMSRRRLHVDAFFQYLYSDHNLPLPNKAHHNMDSPYANYFLYTGHYSYLTGNQLSSDNSSKPITEALRRGVKSN
;
A
#
# COMPACT_ATOMS: atom_id res chain seq x y z
N MET A 1 11.05 -24.70 17.09
CA MET A 1 10.83 -23.44 17.82
C MET A 1 12.17 -22.85 18.27
N SER A 2 12.55 -21.69 17.75
CA SER A 2 13.81 -21.02 18.13
C SER A 2 13.62 -20.24 19.44
N LYS A 3 14.48 -20.47 20.45
CA LYS A 3 14.50 -19.72 21.71
C LYS A 3 15.64 -18.71 21.63
N GLN A 4 15.33 -17.41 21.62
CA GLN A 4 16.35 -16.37 21.74
C GLN A 4 16.44 -15.92 23.20
N SER A 5 17.66 -15.90 23.77
CA SER A 5 17.91 -15.45 25.13
C SER A 5 18.66 -14.13 25.13
N PHE A 6 18.07 -13.10 25.74
CA PHE A 6 18.73 -11.82 25.96
C PHE A 6 19.09 -11.68 27.44
N LYS A 7 20.35 -11.31 27.73
CA LYS A 7 20.79 -11.04 29.12
C LYS A 7 20.24 -9.69 29.54
N VAL A 8 19.42 -9.65 30.59
CA VAL A 8 18.91 -8.40 31.18
C VAL A 8 19.35 -8.36 32.63
N CYS A 9 20.38 -7.57 32.90
CA CYS A 9 21.08 -7.45 34.19
C CYS A 9 21.75 -8.77 34.67
N PHE A 10 22.94 -8.66 35.24
CA PHE A 10 24.01 -9.67 35.37
C PHE A 10 23.67 -11.09 35.90
N PHE A 11 22.44 -11.38 36.35
CA PHE A 11 22.03 -12.71 36.83
C PHE A 11 20.66 -13.20 36.33
N PHE A 12 19.90 -12.41 35.56
CA PHE A 12 18.57 -12.80 35.09
C PHE A 12 18.53 -12.96 33.56
N LYS A 13 18.21 -14.18 33.11
CA LYS A 13 17.98 -14.47 31.68
C LYS A 13 16.47 -14.46 31.43
N ARG A 14 15.99 -13.48 30.66
CA ARG A 14 14.61 -13.47 30.17
C ARG A 14 14.55 -14.21 28.83
N ILE A 15 13.75 -15.27 28.77
CA ILE A 15 13.55 -16.07 27.55
C ILE A 15 12.26 -15.60 26.90
N PHE A 16 12.35 -15.01 25.72
CA PHE A 16 11.19 -14.69 24.91
C PHE A 16 10.90 -15.88 23.98
N LYS A 17 9.72 -16.47 24.12
CA LYS A 17 9.20 -17.40 23.12
C LYS A 17 8.63 -16.57 21.98
N LEU A 18 9.47 -16.19 21.02
CA LEU A 18 9.00 -15.50 19.83
C LEU A 18 8.14 -16.50 19.03
N ARG A 19 6.82 -16.28 18.99
CA ARG A 19 5.97 -16.91 17.97
C ARG A 19 6.22 -16.13 16.68
N LEU A 20 7.20 -16.56 15.89
CA LEU A 20 7.26 -16.14 14.50
C LEU A 20 6.07 -16.79 13.81
N ALA A 21 5.11 -15.99 13.39
CA ALA A 21 4.13 -16.47 12.42
C ALA A 21 4.93 -16.98 11.21
N GLU A 22 4.60 -18.19 10.75
CA GLU A 22 5.24 -18.66 9.53
C GLU A 22 4.88 -17.70 8.39
N PRO A 23 5.87 -17.28 7.58
CA PRO A 23 5.58 -16.45 6.44
C PRO A 23 4.61 -17.22 5.52
N PRO A 24 3.65 -16.52 4.89
CA PRO A 24 2.77 -17.12 3.90
C PRO A 24 3.56 -17.91 2.85
N ALA A 25 2.98 -18.99 2.33
CA ALA A 25 3.65 -19.89 1.40
C ALA A 25 4.22 -19.14 0.18
N GLU A 26 3.49 -18.14 -0.32
CA GLU A 26 3.92 -17.28 -1.44
C GLU A 26 5.20 -16.50 -1.12
N ILE A 27 5.34 -15.99 0.10
CA ILE A 27 6.54 -15.27 0.53
C ILE A 27 7.74 -16.21 0.64
N LYS A 28 7.51 -17.46 1.06
CA LYS A 28 8.57 -18.49 1.07
C LYS A 28 9.02 -18.81 -0.35
N GLN A 29 8.09 -19.03 -1.29
CA GLN A 29 8.40 -19.30 -2.69
C GLN A 29 9.16 -18.15 -3.36
N LEU A 30 8.73 -16.91 -3.11
CA LEU A 30 9.41 -15.72 -3.59
C LEU A 30 10.83 -15.62 -3.01
N PHE A 31 10.99 -15.87 -1.70
CA PHE A 31 12.29 -15.89 -1.07
C PHE A 31 13.21 -16.94 -1.69
N ASP A 32 12.70 -18.15 -1.94
CA ASP A 32 13.47 -19.23 -2.55
C ASP A 32 13.85 -18.92 -4.01
N GLN A 33 12.98 -18.24 -4.76
CA GLN A 33 13.26 -17.81 -6.13
C GLN A 33 14.40 -16.80 -6.22
N PHE A 34 14.48 -15.87 -5.27
CA PHE A 34 15.44 -14.76 -5.30
C PHE A 34 16.62 -14.93 -4.32
N SER A 35 16.72 -16.06 -3.62
CA SER A 35 17.80 -16.36 -2.68
C SER A 35 18.73 -17.47 -3.16
N GLU A 36 20.02 -17.31 -2.90
CA GLU A 36 21.00 -18.37 -3.10
C GLU A 36 21.33 -19.05 -1.77
N ASN A 37 21.25 -20.38 -1.74
CA ASN A 37 21.54 -21.22 -0.57
C ASN A 37 20.77 -20.82 0.70
N GLY A 38 19.53 -20.33 0.55
CA GLY A 38 18.68 -19.91 1.67
C GLY A 38 19.18 -18.65 2.40
N THR A 39 20.08 -17.87 1.79
CA THR A 39 20.62 -16.65 2.40
C THR A 39 20.47 -15.43 1.51
N MET A 40 19.62 -14.49 1.92
CA MET A 40 19.54 -13.13 1.35
C MET A 40 20.33 -12.15 2.21
N SER A 41 21.67 -12.19 2.15
CA SER A 41 22.51 -11.18 2.84
C SER A 41 22.64 -9.91 1.99
N ARG A 42 22.86 -8.72 2.58
CA ARG A 42 23.12 -7.49 1.81
C ARG A 42 24.31 -7.59 0.84
N ARG A 43 25.23 -8.55 1.05
CA ARG A 43 26.37 -8.85 0.15
C ARG A 43 26.09 -9.99 -0.84
N ARG A 44 24.98 -10.72 -0.68
CA ARG A 44 24.62 -11.94 -1.43
C ARG A 44 23.23 -11.93 -2.07
N LEU A 45 22.41 -10.92 -1.79
CA LEU A 45 21.33 -10.53 -2.68
C LEU A 45 22.05 -10.07 -3.95
N HIS A 46 22.07 -10.95 -4.95
CA HIS A 46 22.59 -10.59 -6.26
C HIS A 46 21.83 -9.34 -6.68
N VAL A 47 22.56 -8.25 -6.95
CA VAL A 47 21.96 -6.94 -7.25
C VAL A 47 20.93 -7.09 -8.37
N ASP A 48 21.20 -7.96 -9.34
CA ASP A 48 20.27 -8.23 -10.45
C ASP A 48 19.00 -8.96 -9.98
N ALA A 49 19.09 -9.89 -9.02
CA ALA A 49 17.92 -10.59 -8.48
C ALA A 49 17.01 -9.64 -7.69
N PHE A 50 17.62 -8.69 -6.96
CA PHE A 50 16.87 -7.63 -6.28
C PHE A 50 16.14 -6.71 -7.27
N PHE A 51 16.83 -6.27 -8.32
CA PHE A 51 16.20 -5.43 -9.35
C PHE A 51 15.15 -6.20 -10.14
N GLN A 52 15.37 -7.47 -10.45
CA GLN A 52 14.36 -8.34 -11.06
C GLN A 52 13.09 -8.38 -10.21
N TYR A 53 13.21 -8.54 -8.88
CA TYR A 53 12.06 -8.44 -7.99
C TYR A 53 11.39 -7.06 -8.05
N LEU A 54 12.16 -5.97 -7.92
CA LEU A 54 11.62 -4.61 -7.91
C LEU A 54 10.86 -4.23 -9.19
N TYR A 55 11.30 -4.75 -10.35
CA TYR A 55 10.67 -4.53 -11.65
C TYR A 55 9.68 -5.64 -12.05
N SER A 56 9.50 -6.67 -11.23
CA SER A 56 8.55 -7.75 -11.50
C SER A 56 7.11 -7.36 -11.12
N ASP A 57 6.18 -8.19 -11.58
CA ASP A 57 4.76 -8.06 -11.24
C ASP A 57 4.46 -8.25 -9.74
N HIS A 58 5.42 -8.78 -8.95
CA HIS A 58 5.30 -8.91 -7.50
C HIS A 58 5.42 -7.58 -6.75
N ASN A 59 5.92 -6.53 -7.41
CA ASN A 59 6.10 -5.19 -6.84
C ASN A 59 5.31 -4.12 -7.62
N LEU A 60 4.18 -4.51 -8.22
CA LEU A 60 3.30 -3.56 -8.90
C LEU A 60 2.74 -2.53 -7.92
N PRO A 61 2.45 -1.30 -8.39
CA PRO A 61 1.63 -0.37 -7.64
C PRO A 61 0.35 -1.03 -7.16
N LEU A 62 -0.14 -0.59 -6.00
CA LEU A 62 -1.39 -1.10 -5.46
C LEU A 62 -2.50 -0.99 -6.53
N PRO A 63 -3.26 -2.08 -6.76
CA PRO A 63 -4.28 -2.06 -7.79
C PRO A 63 -5.34 -1.03 -7.41
N ASN A 64 -5.82 -0.27 -8.39
CA ASN A 64 -6.90 0.70 -8.18
C ASN A 64 -8.23 -0.05 -7.94
N LYS A 65 -8.49 -0.42 -6.68
CA LYS A 65 -9.69 -1.13 -6.25
C LYS A 65 -10.33 -0.40 -5.07
N ALA A 66 -11.64 -0.54 -4.93
CA ALA A 66 -12.33 -0.08 -3.74
C ALA A 66 -11.90 -0.96 -2.55
N HIS A 67 -11.16 -0.36 -1.60
CA HIS A 67 -10.69 -1.05 -0.40
C HIS A 67 -11.54 -0.73 0.83
N HIS A 68 -12.31 0.36 0.78
CA HIS A 68 -13.21 0.73 1.88
C HIS A 68 -14.48 -0.12 1.83
N ASN A 69 -14.96 -0.53 3.00
CA ASN A 69 -16.30 -1.08 3.15
C ASN A 69 -17.30 0.00 2.72
N MET A 70 -18.17 -0.25 1.74
CA MET A 70 -19.17 0.69 1.22
C MET A 70 -20.57 0.50 1.83
N ASP A 71 -20.71 -0.38 2.82
CA ASP A 71 -22.00 -0.68 3.49
C ASP A 71 -22.26 0.20 4.72
N SER A 72 -21.34 1.10 5.10
CA SER A 72 -21.53 2.01 6.24
C SER A 72 -22.39 3.23 5.86
N PRO A 73 -22.92 3.98 6.84
CA PRO A 73 -23.63 5.23 6.55
C PRO A 73 -22.74 6.26 5.83
N TYR A 74 -23.37 7.10 5.02
CA TYR A 74 -22.70 8.10 4.18
C TYR A 74 -21.76 9.05 4.94
N ALA A 75 -22.10 9.39 6.19
CA ALA A 75 -21.29 10.26 7.06
C ALA A 75 -19.91 9.67 7.42
N ASN A 76 -19.67 8.38 7.18
CA ASN A 76 -18.38 7.73 7.45
C ASN A 76 -17.38 7.89 6.30
N TYR A 77 -17.76 8.56 5.21
CA TYR A 77 -16.92 8.70 4.02
C TYR A 77 -16.58 10.15 3.73
N PHE A 78 -15.34 10.36 3.30
CA PHE A 78 -14.98 11.59 2.61
C PHE A 78 -15.47 11.54 1.17
N LEU A 79 -15.99 12.68 0.70
CA LEU A 79 -16.59 12.80 -0.61
C LEU A 79 -15.75 13.75 -1.44
N TYR A 80 -15.44 13.31 -2.65
CA TYR A 80 -14.79 14.16 -3.62
C TYR A 80 -15.84 15.07 -4.27
N THR A 81 -16.03 16.27 -3.71
CA THR A 81 -17.03 17.24 -4.17
C THR A 81 -16.40 18.36 -4.99
N GLY A 82 -17.15 18.89 -5.96
CA GLY A 82 -16.80 20.10 -6.70
C GLY A 82 -17.66 21.30 -6.26
N HIS A 83 -17.08 22.50 -6.26
CA HIS A 83 -17.80 23.75 -6.00
C HIS A 83 -17.81 24.60 -7.26
N TYR A 84 -18.91 25.32 -7.49
CA TYR A 84 -19.12 26.15 -8.68
C TYR A 84 -18.76 25.43 -10.00
N SER A 85 -19.18 24.17 -10.14
CA SER A 85 -18.77 23.28 -11.24
C SER A 85 -19.16 23.75 -12.65
N TYR A 86 -19.98 24.80 -12.76
CA TYR A 86 -20.34 25.42 -14.03
C TYR A 86 -19.35 26.51 -14.48
N LEU A 87 -18.52 27.05 -13.59
CA LEU A 87 -17.58 28.11 -13.93
C LEU A 87 -16.46 27.56 -14.81
N THR A 88 -16.15 28.30 -15.87
CA THR A 88 -15.04 27.96 -16.77
C THR A 88 -13.71 28.59 -16.34
N GLY A 89 -13.77 29.57 -15.44
CA GLY A 89 -12.60 30.28 -14.93
C GLY A 89 -12.86 30.93 -13.57
N ASN A 90 -12.48 32.20 -13.43
CA ASN A 90 -12.58 32.93 -12.16
C ASN A 90 -14.03 33.19 -11.72
N GLN A 91 -14.22 33.50 -10.44
CA GLN A 91 -15.54 33.66 -9.82
C GLN A 91 -16.30 34.95 -10.21
N LEU A 92 -15.62 35.96 -10.75
CA LEU A 92 -16.19 37.30 -10.95
C LEU A 92 -16.61 37.56 -12.39
N SER A 93 -15.86 37.06 -13.37
CA SER A 93 -16.00 37.47 -14.76
C SER A 93 -15.91 36.35 -15.79
N SER A 94 -15.77 35.09 -15.36
CA SER A 94 -15.72 33.97 -16.32
C SER A 94 -17.10 33.53 -16.79
N ASP A 95 -17.13 32.90 -17.96
CA ASP A 95 -18.33 32.30 -18.53
C ASP A 95 -18.75 31.03 -17.76
N ASN A 96 -20.01 30.63 -17.95
CA ASN A 96 -20.52 29.36 -17.47
C ASN A 96 -20.57 28.31 -18.60
N SER A 97 -20.48 27.03 -18.24
CA SER A 97 -20.64 25.92 -19.19
C SER A 97 -20.99 24.62 -18.47
N SER A 98 -21.64 23.70 -19.18
CA SER A 98 -21.84 22.32 -18.71
C SER A 98 -20.60 21.44 -18.90
N LYS A 99 -19.62 21.86 -19.72
CA LYS A 99 -18.41 21.08 -20.00
C LYS A 99 -17.60 20.75 -18.73
N PRO A 100 -17.33 21.70 -17.81
CA PRO A 100 -16.59 21.41 -16.59
C PRO A 100 -17.35 20.47 -15.64
N ILE A 101 -18.69 20.50 -15.66
CA ILE A 101 -19.53 19.55 -14.91
C ILE A 101 -19.31 18.13 -15.44
N THR A 102 -19.43 17.94 -16.76
CA THR A 102 -19.23 16.62 -17.39
C THR A 102 -17.82 16.07 -17.12
N GLU A 103 -16.80 16.94 -17.16
CA GLU A 103 -15.42 16.56 -16.87
C GLU A 103 -15.22 16.21 -15.39
N ALA A 104 -15.80 16.98 -14.47
CA ALA A 104 -15.77 16.68 -13.03
C ALA A 104 -16.41 15.32 -12.72
N LEU A 105 -17.56 15.00 -13.34
CA LEU A 105 -18.23 13.71 -13.18
C LEU A 105 -17.37 12.55 -13.70
N ARG A 106 -16.69 12.72 -14.86
CA ARG A 106 -15.74 11.72 -15.39
C ARG A 106 -14.55 11.48 -14.46
N ARG A 107 -14.13 12.51 -13.72
CA ARG A 107 -13.08 12.41 -12.69
C ARG A 107 -13.56 11.82 -11.36
N GLY A 108 -14.84 11.48 -11.26
CA GLY A 108 -15.41 10.84 -10.08
C GLY A 108 -15.93 11.80 -9.02
N VAL A 109 -16.12 13.09 -9.33
CA VAL A 109 -16.80 14.01 -8.41
C VAL A 109 -18.19 13.49 -8.08
N LYS A 110 -18.54 13.50 -6.80
CA LYS A 110 -19.86 13.17 -6.27
C LYS A 110 -20.44 14.42 -5.61
N SER A 111 -21.76 14.56 -5.66
CA SER A 111 -22.48 15.59 -4.94
C SER A 111 -23.33 14.92 -3.86
N ASN A 112 -23.65 15.69 -2.84
CA ASN A 112 -24.45 15.29 -1.69
C ASN A 112 -25.91 15.64 -1.94
#